data_AF-A0A016RS22-F1
#
_entry.id   AF-A0A016RS22-F1
#
_cell.length_a   1.000
_cell.length_b   1.000
_cell.length_c   1.000
_cell.angle_alpha   90.00
_cell.angle_beta   90.00
_cell.angle_gamma   90.00
#
_symmetry.space_group_name_H-M   'P 1'
#
loop_
_entity.id
_entity.type
_entity.pdbx_description
1 polymer ?
#
loop_
_entity_poly.entity_id
_entity_poly.type
_entity_poly.pdbx_seq_one_letter_code
_entity_poly.pdbx_strand_id
1 'polypeptide(L)'
;MTMKERYDKQNSVDMRKLRKVGDRVYVKLPREKSSQKFPKLHNEWGGPHRVIETSENSALLAHIYDDVEPIRIQHDMLIIIPKEVREAPTQTKTKQVKRRAKQNKSPRTNVVFCRATVDHDGDTSPLGMFFTCSGRTRENGISYQFTCTIKEKKSKDVANVNDDTIGNLRFHTMYGLARLISIYETEKNEKRRIFLMKDEKYKLITIDGMQKAFTLYKKYCDHVFRAIALHDGSRQNLPHDGGTGISIKQLNDLNNEGVSFVKVHTWEEITVKLMTRKALLLLPSGFRSHNAVFESNDDYDICIYKQIPDIADMVKTLVDLDPRAAVVVTPTTNTPIPKQEWMQLSTSIAKVALRGTKVVVAGPRGEKAWEQNRIEK
;
A
#
# COMPACT_ATOMS: atom_id res chain seq x y z
N MET A 1 -9.93 -51.68 -14.32
CA MET A 1 -10.95 -50.66 -14.65
C MET A 1 -10.97 -49.64 -13.51
N THR A 2 -10.57 -48.40 -13.79
CA THR A 2 -10.48 -47.35 -12.75
C THR A 2 -11.88 -46.95 -12.26
N MET A 3 -12.01 -46.41 -11.04
CA MET A 3 -13.31 -45.95 -10.50
C MET A 3 -14.03 -45.00 -11.46
N LYS A 4 -13.26 -44.20 -12.21
CA LYS A 4 -13.75 -43.27 -13.22
C LYS A 4 -14.39 -43.99 -14.42
N GLU A 5 -13.72 -45.00 -14.99
CA GLU A 5 -14.27 -45.78 -16.12
C GLU A 5 -15.58 -46.49 -15.77
N ARG A 6 -15.71 -46.98 -14.53
CA ARG A 6 -16.95 -47.62 -14.04
C ARG A 6 -18.09 -46.61 -13.94
N TYR A 7 -17.80 -45.43 -13.41
CA TYR A 7 -18.76 -44.33 -13.30
C TYR A 7 -19.20 -43.81 -14.67
N ASP A 8 -18.25 -43.62 -15.60
CA ASP A 8 -18.53 -43.11 -16.95
C ASP A 8 -19.40 -44.09 -17.76
N LYS A 9 -19.14 -45.41 -17.61
CA LYS A 9 -19.97 -46.46 -18.20
C LYS A 9 -21.37 -46.52 -17.58
N GLN A 10 -21.48 -46.36 -16.26
CA GLN A 10 -22.74 -46.44 -15.53
C GLN A 10 -23.66 -45.24 -15.79
N ASN A 11 -23.09 -44.06 -16.05
CA ASN A 11 -23.84 -42.82 -16.32
C ASN A 11 -23.88 -42.43 -17.81
N SER A 12 -23.43 -43.33 -18.70
CA SER A 12 -23.39 -43.10 -20.16
C SER A 12 -22.74 -41.77 -20.52
N VAL A 13 -21.61 -41.46 -19.90
CA VAL A 13 -20.87 -40.20 -20.10
C VAL A 13 -20.20 -40.24 -21.47
N ASP A 14 -20.81 -39.61 -22.46
CA ASP A 14 -20.25 -39.49 -23.81
C ASP A 14 -19.25 -38.32 -23.88
N MET A 15 -17.99 -38.63 -24.21
CA MET A 15 -16.92 -37.63 -24.36
C MET A 15 -17.13 -36.71 -25.56
N ARG A 16 -17.95 -37.10 -26.55
CA ARG A 16 -18.21 -36.30 -27.76
C ARG A 16 -19.38 -35.33 -27.59
N LYS A 17 -20.10 -35.41 -26.48
CA LYS A 17 -21.27 -34.57 -26.23
C LYS A 17 -20.82 -33.19 -25.75
N LEU A 18 -20.89 -32.21 -26.65
CA LEU A 18 -20.68 -30.80 -26.33
C LEU A 18 -21.62 -30.38 -25.19
N ARG A 19 -21.08 -29.56 -24.28
CA ARG A 19 -21.81 -29.04 -23.12
C ARG A 19 -22.97 -28.18 -23.62
N LYS A 20 -24.12 -28.25 -22.95
CA LYS A 20 -25.30 -27.45 -23.32
C LYS A 20 -25.39 -26.20 -22.46
N VAL A 21 -26.01 -25.16 -22.99
CA VAL A 21 -26.39 -23.98 -22.21
C VAL A 21 -27.26 -24.41 -21.02
N GLY A 22 -26.89 -23.93 -19.83
CA GLY A 22 -27.53 -24.29 -18.56
C GLY A 22 -26.89 -25.46 -17.81
N ASP A 23 -25.97 -26.22 -18.44
CA ASP A 23 -25.24 -27.28 -17.74
C ASP A 23 -24.35 -26.70 -16.64
N ARG A 24 -24.24 -27.45 -15.53
CA ARG A 24 -23.33 -27.13 -14.42
C ARG A 24 -22.02 -27.85 -14.65
N VAL A 25 -20.90 -27.16 -14.54
CA VAL A 25 -19.58 -27.71 -14.87
C VAL A 25 -18.51 -27.30 -13.85
N TYR A 26 -17.52 -28.17 -13.63
CA TYR A 26 -16.24 -27.79 -13.00
C TYR A 26 -15.22 -27.44 -14.07
N VAL A 27 -14.35 -26.49 -13.76
CA VAL A 27 -13.29 -26.01 -14.65
C VAL A 27 -11.93 -26.51 -14.17
N LYS A 28 -11.09 -27.02 -15.06
CA LYS A 28 -9.71 -27.36 -14.74
C LYS A 28 -8.86 -26.09 -14.62
N LEU A 29 -8.28 -25.86 -13.44
CA LEU A 29 -7.44 -24.68 -13.17
C LEU A 29 -6.01 -24.91 -13.69
N PRO A 30 -5.34 -23.88 -14.27
CA PRO A 30 -3.92 -23.95 -14.59
C PRO A 30 -3.06 -24.30 -13.36
N ARG A 31 -2.03 -25.14 -13.54
CA ARG A 31 -1.17 -25.67 -12.46
C ARG A 31 -0.55 -24.59 -11.55
N GLU A 32 -0.29 -23.41 -12.11
CA GLU A 32 0.28 -22.26 -11.40
C GLU A 32 -0.71 -21.67 -10.38
N LYS A 33 -2.02 -21.79 -10.62
CA LYS A 33 -3.07 -21.31 -9.71
C LYS A 33 -3.47 -22.35 -8.66
N SER A 34 -3.33 -23.64 -8.95
CA SER A 34 -3.75 -24.72 -8.03
C SER A 34 -2.73 -25.04 -6.93
N SER A 35 -1.43 -24.89 -7.21
CA SER A 35 -0.33 -25.28 -6.31
C SER A 35 0.16 -24.16 -5.36
N GLN A 36 -0.28 -22.92 -5.58
CA GLN A 36 0.34 -21.72 -5.00
C GLN A 36 0.14 -21.54 -3.49
N LYS A 37 -0.87 -22.18 -2.88
CA LYS A 37 -1.17 -22.02 -1.44
C LYS A 37 -0.92 -23.29 -0.62
N PHE A 38 -1.16 -24.49 -1.16
CA PHE A 38 -0.93 -25.76 -0.45
C PHE A 38 -0.49 -26.86 -1.44
N PRO A 39 0.83 -27.07 -1.63
CA PRO A 39 1.35 -28.01 -2.64
C PRO A 39 0.82 -29.44 -2.50
N LYS A 40 0.53 -29.86 -1.26
CA LYS A 40 0.08 -31.23 -0.92
C LYS A 40 -1.44 -31.42 -0.95
N LEU A 41 -2.23 -30.35 -1.00
CA LEU A 41 -3.70 -30.36 -0.94
C LEU A 41 -4.27 -29.49 -2.07
N HIS A 42 -3.89 -29.79 -3.31
CA HIS A 42 -4.41 -29.08 -4.47
C HIS A 42 -5.54 -29.89 -5.12
N ASN A 43 -6.67 -29.23 -5.40
CA ASN A 43 -7.69 -29.77 -6.28
C ASN A 43 -7.51 -29.11 -7.64
N GLU A 44 -7.34 -29.92 -8.70
CA GLU A 44 -7.16 -29.43 -10.07
C GLU A 44 -8.43 -28.78 -10.63
N TRP A 45 -9.59 -29.04 -10.01
CA TRP A 45 -10.90 -28.59 -10.46
C TRP A 45 -11.41 -27.47 -9.57
N GLY A 46 -11.74 -26.33 -10.19
CA GLY A 46 -12.26 -25.14 -9.52
C GLY A 46 -13.72 -24.90 -9.84
N GLY A 47 -14.49 -24.61 -8.78
CA GLY A 47 -15.81 -23.96 -8.77
C GLY A 47 -16.92 -24.61 -9.62
N PRO A 48 -18.16 -24.74 -9.12
CA PRO A 48 -19.26 -25.04 -10.00
C PRO A 48 -19.62 -23.78 -10.80
N HIS A 49 -19.53 -23.88 -12.12
CA HIS A 49 -19.90 -22.86 -13.08
C HIS A 49 -21.14 -23.28 -13.85
N ARG A 50 -21.87 -22.31 -14.39
CA ARG A 50 -23.00 -22.53 -15.28
C ARG A 50 -22.62 -22.09 -16.69
N VAL A 51 -22.90 -22.95 -17.66
CA VAL A 51 -22.70 -22.65 -19.08
C VAL A 51 -23.77 -21.64 -19.52
N ILE A 52 -23.36 -20.46 -19.95
CA ILE A 52 -24.25 -19.41 -20.48
C ILE A 52 -24.37 -19.54 -21.99
N GLU A 53 -23.24 -19.77 -22.67
CA GLU A 53 -23.18 -19.81 -24.12
C GLU A 53 -22.22 -20.91 -24.55
N THR A 54 -22.49 -21.54 -25.68
CA THR A 54 -21.68 -22.63 -26.24
C THR A 54 -21.32 -22.29 -27.67
N SER A 55 -20.03 -22.35 -27.97
CA SER A 55 -19.46 -22.35 -29.31
C SER A 55 -18.97 -23.76 -29.66
N GLU A 56 -18.50 -23.96 -30.89
CA GLU A 56 -18.05 -25.25 -31.41
C GLU A 56 -16.90 -25.86 -30.59
N ASN A 57 -16.00 -25.03 -30.07
CA ASN A 57 -14.80 -25.47 -29.34
C ASN A 57 -14.69 -24.94 -27.90
N SER A 58 -15.61 -24.08 -27.46
CA SER A 58 -15.55 -23.42 -26.16
C SER A 58 -16.94 -23.12 -25.59
N ALA A 59 -16.98 -22.88 -24.29
CA ALA A 59 -18.18 -22.45 -23.57
C ALA A 59 -17.88 -21.19 -22.75
N LEU A 60 -18.83 -20.26 -22.71
CA LEU A 60 -18.81 -19.10 -21.83
C LEU A 60 -19.48 -19.49 -20.50
N LEU A 61 -18.77 -19.27 -19.40
CA LEU A 61 -19.13 -19.77 -18.08
C LEU A 61 -19.30 -18.63 -17.09
N ALA A 62 -20.41 -18.61 -16.36
CA ALA A 62 -20.53 -17.79 -15.16
C ALA A 62 -20.34 -18.64 -13.91
N HIS A 63 -19.69 -18.07 -12.89
CA HIS A 63 -19.59 -18.71 -11.60
C HIS A 63 -20.96 -18.74 -10.92
N ILE A 64 -21.35 -19.87 -10.32
CA ILE A 64 -22.71 -20.01 -9.74
C ILE A 64 -22.87 -19.18 -8.47
N TYR A 65 -21.79 -18.97 -7.71
CA TYR A 65 -21.84 -18.29 -6.40
C TYR A 65 -21.32 -16.86 -6.40
N ASP A 66 -20.55 -16.46 -7.40
CA ASP A 66 -19.88 -15.17 -7.44
C ASP A 66 -20.24 -14.45 -8.73
N ASP A 67 -20.54 -13.15 -8.63
CA ASP A 67 -20.80 -12.28 -9.77
C ASP A 67 -19.47 -11.83 -10.39
N VAL A 68 -18.79 -12.78 -11.03
CA VAL A 68 -17.52 -12.58 -11.73
C VAL A 68 -17.79 -12.58 -13.22
N GLU A 69 -17.05 -11.75 -13.97
CA GLU A 69 -17.15 -11.70 -15.43
C GLU A 69 -17.07 -13.10 -16.04
N PRO A 70 -18.00 -13.45 -16.96
CA PRO A 70 -18.02 -14.77 -17.56
C PRO A 70 -16.72 -15.11 -18.28
N ILE A 71 -16.19 -16.29 -18.01
CA ILE A 71 -14.93 -16.77 -18.58
C ILE A 71 -15.20 -17.74 -19.73
N ARG A 72 -14.52 -17.57 -20.86
CA ARG A 72 -14.63 -18.47 -22.01
C ARG A 72 -13.55 -19.54 -21.94
N ILE A 73 -13.95 -20.81 -21.94
CA ILE A 73 -13.06 -21.96 -21.72
C ILE A 73 -13.35 -23.06 -22.74
N GLN A 74 -12.31 -23.74 -23.20
CA GLN A 74 -12.44 -24.89 -24.12
C GLN A 74 -13.16 -26.07 -23.45
N HIS A 75 -13.98 -26.80 -24.22
CA HIS A 75 -14.81 -27.90 -23.70
C HIS A 75 -14.01 -28.99 -22.97
N ASP A 76 -12.77 -29.26 -23.41
CA ASP A 76 -11.87 -30.28 -22.84
C ASP A 76 -11.47 -30.00 -21.38
N MET A 77 -11.59 -28.74 -20.95
CA MET A 77 -11.26 -28.29 -19.60
C MET A 77 -12.48 -28.28 -18.67
N LEU A 78 -13.61 -28.87 -19.09
CA LEU A 78 -14.89 -28.84 -18.38
C LEU A 78 -15.39 -30.25 -18.03
N ILE A 79 -15.86 -30.44 -16.79
CA ILE A 79 -16.56 -31.67 -16.34
C ILE A 79 -17.98 -31.32 -15.93
N ILE A 80 -18.99 -32.01 -16.50
CA ILE A 80 -20.40 -31.85 -16.07
C ILE A 80 -20.57 -32.31 -14.63
N ILE A 81 -21.26 -31.49 -13.86
CA ILE A 81 -21.77 -31.80 -12.54
C ILE A 81 -23.13 -32.47 -12.72
N PRO A 82 -23.30 -33.74 -12.28
CA PRO A 82 -24.56 -34.44 -12.35
C PRO A 82 -25.70 -33.67 -11.67
N LYS A 83 -26.93 -33.84 -12.15
CA LYS A 83 -28.10 -33.10 -11.63
C LYS A 83 -28.43 -33.48 -10.18
N GLU A 84 -27.98 -34.67 -9.76
CA GLU A 84 -28.19 -35.27 -8.44
C GLU A 84 -27.38 -34.55 -7.35
N VAL A 85 -26.29 -33.86 -7.71
CA VAL A 85 -25.50 -33.06 -6.76
C VAL A 85 -26.26 -31.77 -6.45
N ARG A 86 -26.79 -31.68 -5.22
CA ARG A 86 -27.55 -30.51 -4.73
C ARG A 86 -26.61 -29.32 -4.47
N GLU A 87 -27.09 -28.12 -4.78
CA GLU A 87 -26.44 -26.84 -4.43
C GLU A 87 -26.63 -26.54 -2.94
N ALA A 88 -25.98 -27.33 -2.09
CA ALA A 88 -25.93 -27.07 -0.66
C ALA A 88 -24.53 -26.50 -0.32
N PRO A 89 -24.43 -25.34 0.33
CA PRO A 89 -23.16 -24.91 0.90
C PRO A 89 -22.71 -25.95 1.92
N THR A 90 -21.43 -26.32 1.87
CA THR A 90 -20.84 -27.30 2.78
C THR A 90 -21.05 -26.86 4.22
N GLN A 91 -21.97 -27.49 4.94
CA GLN A 91 -22.23 -27.16 6.35
C GLN A 91 -21.10 -27.75 7.19
N THR A 92 -20.19 -26.90 7.66
CA THR A 92 -19.19 -27.27 8.66
C THR A 92 -19.87 -27.35 10.03
N LYS A 93 -19.62 -28.44 10.78
CA LYS A 93 -20.23 -28.70 12.10
C LYS A 93 -19.67 -27.83 13.24
N THR A 94 -19.00 -26.71 12.94
CA THR A 94 -18.47 -25.81 13.97
C THR A 94 -19.38 -24.59 14.11
N LYS A 95 -20.00 -24.46 15.29
CA LYS A 95 -20.88 -23.33 15.65
C LYS A 95 -20.07 -22.02 15.69
N GLN A 96 -19.99 -21.30 14.58
CA GLN A 96 -19.62 -19.89 14.57
C GLN A 96 -20.87 -19.02 14.40
N VAL A 97 -20.99 -18.03 15.28
CA VAL A 97 -22.10 -17.08 15.38
C VAL A 97 -22.27 -16.33 14.04
N LYS A 98 -23.48 -16.37 13.48
CA LYS A 98 -23.86 -15.65 12.24
C LYS A 98 -23.70 -14.14 12.44
N ARG A 99 -22.64 -13.53 11.90
CA ARG A 99 -22.58 -12.09 11.62
C ARG A 99 -23.08 -11.83 10.18
N ARG A 100 -23.99 -10.87 10.04
CA ARG A 100 -24.64 -10.48 8.79
C ARG A 100 -23.60 -10.22 7.69
N ALA A 101 -23.84 -10.81 6.52
CA ALA A 101 -23.03 -10.64 5.33
C ALA A 101 -23.07 -9.19 4.82
N LYS A 102 -21.92 -8.62 4.48
CA LYS A 102 -21.82 -7.42 3.65
C LYS A 102 -20.85 -7.72 2.50
N GLN A 103 -21.21 -7.19 1.33
CA GLN A 103 -20.84 -7.57 -0.03
C GLN A 103 -19.34 -7.71 -0.34
N ASN A 104 -19.09 -8.59 -1.32
CA ASN A 104 -17.80 -8.99 -1.88
C ASN A 104 -17.03 -7.83 -2.56
N LYS A 105 -15.71 -7.80 -2.34
CA LYS A 105 -14.73 -7.21 -3.26
C LYS A 105 -13.61 -8.23 -3.47
N SER A 106 -13.38 -8.62 -4.73
CA SER A 106 -12.19 -9.22 -5.40
C SER A 106 -11.17 -10.03 -4.58
N PRO A 107 -10.60 -11.13 -5.13
CA PRO A 107 -9.64 -11.97 -4.44
C PRO A 107 -8.30 -11.23 -4.24
N ARG A 108 -8.13 -10.60 -3.07
CA ARG A 108 -6.80 -10.24 -2.58
C ARG A 108 -6.17 -11.49 -2.00
N THR A 109 -4.88 -11.68 -2.27
CA THR A 109 -3.99 -12.54 -1.49
C THR A 109 -4.37 -12.41 -0.01
N ASN A 110 -4.61 -13.54 0.66
CA ASN A 110 -4.94 -13.59 2.09
C ASN A 110 -3.69 -13.17 2.89
N VAL A 111 -3.36 -11.89 2.85
CA VAL A 111 -2.59 -11.25 3.90
C VAL A 111 -3.58 -11.16 5.05
N VAL A 112 -3.33 -11.92 6.12
CA VAL A 112 -4.09 -11.76 7.36
C VAL A 112 -3.79 -10.35 7.85
N PHE A 113 -4.78 -9.47 7.71
CA PHE A 113 -4.72 -8.12 8.26
C PHE A 113 -5.38 -8.15 9.63
N CYS A 114 -4.61 -7.85 10.67
CA CYS A 114 -5.18 -7.61 11.98
C CYS A 114 -5.88 -6.24 11.94
N ARG A 115 -7.19 -6.24 12.15
CA ARG A 115 -7.92 -5.00 12.42
C ARG A 115 -7.47 -4.52 13.79
N ALA A 116 -7.08 -3.25 13.90
CA ALA A 116 -7.11 -2.53 15.15
C ALA A 116 -8.51 -2.75 15.78
N THR A 117 -8.56 -3.44 16.92
CA THR A 117 -9.81 -3.74 17.62
C THR A 117 -10.42 -2.43 18.10
N VAL A 118 -11.58 -2.08 17.56
CA VAL A 118 -12.43 -0.99 18.06
C VAL A 118 -13.21 -1.50 19.26
N ASP A 119 -12.63 -1.36 20.45
CA ASP A 119 -13.43 -1.29 21.66
C ASP A 119 -13.81 0.18 21.89
N HIS A 120 -15.06 0.45 21.53
CA HIS A 120 -15.95 1.54 21.92
C HIS A 120 -15.56 3.03 21.84
N ASP A 121 -14.31 3.42 21.56
CA ASP A 121 -13.95 4.86 21.46
C ASP A 121 -13.00 5.16 20.28
N GLY A 122 -13.46 5.09 19.02
CA GLY A 122 -12.61 5.50 17.88
C GLY A 122 -11.32 4.67 17.72
N ASP A 123 -10.35 5.15 16.93
CA ASP A 123 -9.10 4.45 16.57
C ASP A 123 -8.16 4.26 17.79
N THR A 124 -8.47 3.30 18.66
CA THR A 124 -7.81 3.11 19.99
C THR A 124 -6.70 2.07 20.02
N SER A 125 -6.37 1.41 18.91
CA SER A 125 -5.21 0.51 18.90
C SER A 125 -3.93 1.33 19.09
N PRO A 126 -3.05 0.99 20.05
CA PRO A 126 -1.77 1.68 20.22
C PRO A 126 -0.82 1.60 19.01
N LEU A 127 -1.14 0.78 18.00
CA LEU A 127 -0.41 0.69 16.73
C LEU A 127 -0.99 1.55 15.60
N GLY A 128 -2.13 2.20 15.82
CA GLY A 128 -2.72 3.10 14.84
C GLY A 128 -2.15 4.51 14.95
N MET A 129 -1.84 5.16 13.82
CA MET A 129 -1.25 6.50 13.83
C MET A 129 -2.16 7.58 14.45
N PHE A 130 -3.47 7.33 14.51
CA PHE A 130 -4.44 8.22 15.16
C PHE A 130 -4.64 7.93 16.65
N PHE A 131 -3.91 6.95 17.20
CA PHE A 131 -3.95 6.61 18.62
C PHE A 131 -3.62 7.83 19.48
N THR A 132 -4.47 8.06 20.48
CA THR A 132 -4.22 9.01 21.56
C THR A 132 -3.98 8.22 22.83
N CYS A 133 -2.83 8.44 23.48
CA CYS A 133 -2.56 7.80 24.76
C CYS A 133 -3.65 8.17 25.77
N SER A 134 -4.27 7.18 26.41
CA SER A 134 -5.28 7.42 27.44
C SER A 134 -4.67 8.01 28.72
N GLY A 135 -3.40 7.71 28.99
CA GLY A 135 -2.72 7.99 30.27
C GLY A 135 -3.20 7.09 31.41
N ARG A 136 -4.00 6.07 31.11
CA ARG A 136 -4.44 5.09 32.10
C ARG A 136 -3.22 4.30 32.60
N THR A 137 -3.11 4.16 33.91
CA THR A 137 -2.00 3.45 34.55
C THR A 137 -2.29 1.96 34.70
N ARG A 138 -3.54 1.52 34.54
CA ARG A 138 -3.96 0.12 34.65
C ARG A 138 -4.95 -0.23 33.55
N GLU A 139 -4.81 -1.43 33.02
CA GLU A 139 -5.76 -2.06 32.08
C GLU A 139 -6.17 -3.44 32.61
N ASN A 140 -7.41 -3.82 32.32
CA ASN A 140 -7.95 -5.10 32.77
C ASN A 140 -7.15 -6.27 32.19
N GLY A 141 -6.68 -7.17 33.06
CA GLY A 141 -5.90 -8.34 32.65
C GLY A 141 -4.39 -8.10 32.50
N ILE A 142 -3.88 -6.93 32.88
CA ILE A 142 -2.44 -6.62 32.89
C ILE A 142 -1.96 -6.42 34.32
N SER A 143 -0.91 -7.15 34.71
CA SER A 143 -0.41 -7.20 36.09
C SER A 143 0.53 -6.06 36.48
N TYR A 144 1.02 -5.29 35.50
CA TYR A 144 1.90 -4.15 35.72
C TYR A 144 1.21 -2.83 35.39
N GLN A 145 1.78 -1.74 35.92
CA GLN A 145 1.26 -0.40 35.69
C GLN A 145 1.94 0.26 34.48
N PHE A 146 1.17 1.00 33.70
CA PHE A 146 1.66 1.81 32.59
C PHE A 146 2.15 3.17 33.09
N THR A 147 3.32 3.57 32.62
CA THR A 147 3.99 4.86 32.86
C THR A 147 4.18 5.61 31.54
N CYS A 148 3.22 6.46 31.19
CA CYS A 148 3.26 7.22 29.93
C CYS A 148 3.52 8.71 30.19
N THR A 149 4.60 9.25 29.61
CA THR A 149 4.93 10.69 29.66
C THR A 149 4.71 11.41 28.33
N ILE A 150 4.23 10.69 27.31
CA ILE A 150 4.03 11.23 25.95
C ILE A 150 3.12 12.48 25.90
N LYS A 151 2.13 12.59 26.79
CA LYS A 151 1.21 13.74 26.85
C LYS A 151 1.88 15.05 27.29
N GLU A 152 3.01 14.93 27.99
CA GLU A 152 3.78 16.07 28.49
C GLU A 152 4.77 16.57 27.44
N LYS A 153 5.02 15.76 26.40
CA LYS A 153 5.96 16.10 25.33
C LYS A 153 5.41 17.17 24.41
N LYS A 154 6.30 18.06 23.99
CA LYS A 154 6.07 19.16 23.06
C LYS A 154 7.09 19.11 21.94
N SER A 155 6.94 19.93 20.91
CA SER A 155 7.87 19.95 19.78
C SER A 155 9.34 20.22 20.18
N LYS A 156 9.59 20.99 21.25
CA LYS A 156 10.94 21.21 21.78
C LYS A 156 11.61 19.95 22.35
N ASP A 157 10.83 18.95 22.73
CA ASP A 157 11.34 17.66 23.23
C ASP A 157 11.67 16.70 22.08
N VAL A 158 11.32 17.07 20.84
CA VAL A 158 11.45 16.25 19.63
C VAL A 158 12.58 16.76 18.74
N ALA A 159 12.69 18.07 18.58
CA ALA A 159 13.70 18.72 17.74
C ALA A 159 14.29 19.94 18.46
N ASN A 160 15.52 20.32 18.08
CA ASN A 160 16.14 21.54 18.57
C ASN A 160 15.48 22.77 17.89
N VAL A 161 14.43 23.28 18.50
CA VAL A 161 13.64 24.41 18.01
C VAL A 161 14.01 25.66 18.80
N ASN A 162 14.59 26.65 18.12
CA ASN A 162 14.95 27.94 18.74
C ASN A 162 13.73 28.85 19.01
N ASP A 163 12.63 28.65 18.28
CA ASP A 163 11.40 29.44 18.41
C ASP A 163 10.49 28.85 19.51
N ASP A 164 10.22 29.64 20.56
CA ASP A 164 9.37 29.22 21.68
C ASP A 164 7.94 28.89 21.26
N THR A 165 7.44 29.50 20.18
CA THR A 165 6.07 29.25 19.72
C THR A 165 5.95 27.87 19.11
N ILE A 166 6.86 27.50 18.21
CA ILE A 166 6.94 26.14 17.66
C ILE A 166 7.27 25.17 18.79
N GLY A 167 8.26 25.49 19.63
CA GLY A 167 8.73 24.61 20.70
C GLY A 167 7.62 24.19 21.66
N ASN A 168 6.62 25.06 21.85
CA ASN A 168 5.47 24.79 22.71
C ASN A 168 4.29 24.08 22.05
N LEU A 169 4.34 23.81 20.74
CA LEU A 169 3.29 23.06 20.04
C LEU A 169 3.12 21.67 20.66
N ARG A 170 1.86 21.30 20.87
CA ARG A 170 1.46 19.99 21.40
C ARG A 170 1.05 19.07 20.26
N PHE A 171 1.17 17.78 20.50
CA PHE A 171 0.66 16.73 19.64
C PHE A 171 0.01 15.66 20.52
N HIS A 172 -1.07 15.05 20.02
CA HIS A 172 -1.84 14.06 20.77
C HIS A 172 -1.87 12.69 20.11
N THR A 173 -1.50 12.63 18.84
CA THR A 173 -1.44 11.41 18.03
C THR A 173 -0.08 11.28 17.35
N MET A 174 0.26 10.07 16.91
CA MET A 174 1.46 9.85 16.09
C MET A 174 1.36 10.59 14.76
N TYR A 175 0.16 10.65 14.16
CA TYR A 175 -0.12 11.46 12.96
C TYR A 175 0.22 12.94 13.17
N GLY A 176 -0.26 13.53 14.28
CA GLY A 176 0.00 14.93 14.59
C GLY A 176 1.49 15.22 14.78
N LEU A 177 2.20 14.33 15.48
CA LEU A 177 3.64 14.43 15.63
C LEU A 177 4.38 14.27 14.29
N ALA A 178 4.04 13.24 13.50
CA ALA A 178 4.64 12.98 12.20
C ALA A 178 4.48 14.18 11.28
N ARG A 179 3.31 14.83 11.27
CA ARG A 179 3.06 16.07 10.53
C ARG A 179 4.03 17.19 10.93
N LEU A 180 4.18 17.42 12.23
CA LEU A 180 5.07 18.47 12.75
C LEU A 180 6.53 18.18 12.36
N ILE A 181 6.99 16.93 12.49
CA ILE A 181 8.33 16.51 12.08
C ILE A 181 8.51 16.72 10.57
N SER A 182 7.57 16.23 9.76
CA SER A 182 7.64 16.35 8.30
C SER A 182 7.71 17.81 7.82
N ILE A 183 6.94 18.72 8.43
CA ILE A 183 7.02 20.16 8.11
C ILE A 183 8.35 20.73 8.58
N TYR A 184 8.78 20.38 9.80
CA TYR A 184 10.00 20.91 10.38
C TYR A 184 11.22 20.58 9.52
N GLU A 185 11.31 19.35 9.04
CA GLU A 185 12.49 18.88 8.29
C GLU A 185 12.49 19.38 6.84
N THR A 186 11.32 19.56 6.22
CA THR A 186 11.22 19.89 4.78
C THR A 186 11.18 21.39 4.47
N GLU A 187 10.78 22.25 5.41
CA GLU A 187 10.63 23.69 5.18
C GLU A 187 11.83 24.50 5.70
N LYS A 188 12.67 24.97 4.77
CA LYS A 188 13.86 25.79 5.09
C LYS A 188 13.48 27.19 5.57
N ASN A 189 12.43 27.80 5.01
CA ASN A 189 12.05 29.15 5.38
C ASN A 189 11.39 29.12 6.77
N GLU A 190 12.07 29.72 7.75
CA GLU A 190 11.63 29.70 9.14
C GLU A 190 10.23 30.28 9.35
N LYS A 191 9.95 31.46 8.78
CA LYS A 191 8.62 32.10 8.91
C LYS A 191 7.52 31.23 8.31
N ARG A 192 7.77 30.65 7.14
CA ARG A 192 6.82 29.73 6.49
C ARG A 192 6.65 28.44 7.29
N ARG A 193 7.74 27.88 7.82
CA ARG A 193 7.70 26.69 8.70
C ARG A 193 6.86 26.94 9.93
N ILE A 194 7.06 28.06 10.63
CA ILE A 194 6.25 28.48 11.79
C ILE A 194 4.77 28.55 11.42
N PHE A 195 4.45 29.20 10.29
CA PHE A 195 3.08 29.31 9.81
C PHE A 195 2.45 27.94 9.51
N LEU A 196 3.14 27.07 8.77
CA LEU A 196 2.64 25.75 8.37
C LEU A 196 2.50 24.80 9.56
N MET A 197 3.39 24.85 10.56
CA MET A 197 3.28 24.01 11.75
C MET A 197 2.09 24.39 12.64
N LYS A 198 1.71 25.69 12.65
CA LYS A 198 0.52 26.19 13.35
C LYS A 198 -0.78 25.87 12.61
N ASP A 199 -0.75 25.80 11.28
CA ASP A 199 -1.93 25.46 10.49
C ASP A 199 -2.23 23.96 10.56
N GLU A 200 -3.24 23.60 11.34
CA GLU A 200 -3.64 22.20 11.45
C GLU A 200 -4.21 21.60 10.17
N LYS A 201 -4.67 22.44 9.25
CA LYS A 201 -5.23 22.01 7.96
C LYS A 201 -4.14 21.66 6.95
N TYR A 202 -2.91 22.10 7.16
CA TYR A 202 -1.79 21.79 6.27
C TYR A 202 -1.33 20.34 6.45
N LYS A 203 -1.66 19.49 5.47
CA LYS A 203 -1.47 18.03 5.54
C LYS A 203 -0.19 17.62 4.83
N LEU A 204 0.94 17.72 5.53
CA LEU A 204 2.22 17.17 5.07
C LEU A 204 2.68 16.06 6.00
N ILE A 205 2.82 14.85 5.47
CA ILE A 205 3.37 13.69 6.18
C ILE A 205 4.33 12.94 5.26
N THR A 206 5.44 12.53 5.83
CA THR A 206 6.49 11.75 5.19
C THR A 206 6.64 10.42 5.90
N ILE A 207 7.19 9.42 5.20
CA ILE A 207 7.54 8.12 5.79
C ILE A 207 8.47 8.33 6.99
N ASP A 208 9.50 9.15 6.83
CA ASP A 208 10.49 9.44 7.88
C ASP A 208 9.84 10.12 9.10
N GLY A 209 8.97 11.10 8.89
CA GLY A 209 8.21 11.73 9.96
C GLY A 209 7.35 10.73 10.74
N MET A 210 6.74 9.77 10.04
CA MET A 210 5.95 8.70 10.66
C MET A 210 6.84 7.73 11.46
N GLN A 211 7.96 7.29 10.89
CA GLN A 211 8.93 6.41 11.55
C GLN A 211 9.44 7.03 12.86
N LYS A 212 9.81 8.31 12.82
CA LYS A 212 10.26 9.10 13.97
C LYS A 212 9.16 9.30 15.02
N ALA A 213 7.92 9.52 14.57
CA ALA A 213 6.79 9.63 15.49
C ALA A 213 6.55 8.33 16.27
N PHE A 214 6.60 7.18 15.58
CA PHE A 214 6.45 5.88 16.22
C PHE A 214 7.58 5.58 17.22
N THR A 215 8.84 5.92 16.92
CA THR A 215 9.97 5.71 17.86
C THR A 215 9.85 6.58 19.11
N LEU A 216 9.43 7.85 18.97
CA LEU A 216 9.16 8.71 20.13
C LEU A 216 8.05 8.09 21.00
N TYR A 217 6.93 7.67 20.39
CA TYR A 217 5.82 7.06 21.14
C TYR A 217 6.22 5.73 21.80
N LYS A 218 7.01 4.88 21.14
CA LYS A 218 7.56 3.66 21.75
C LYS A 218 8.37 3.97 23.01
N LYS A 219 9.13 5.08 23.03
CA LYS A 219 9.94 5.47 24.17
C LYS A 219 9.11 6.02 25.34
N TYR A 220 8.07 6.81 25.08
CA TYR A 220 7.35 7.56 26.11
C TYR A 220 5.90 7.10 26.36
N CYS A 221 5.47 6.01 25.73
CA CYS A 221 4.15 5.42 25.92
C CYS A 221 4.22 3.90 26.05
N ASP A 222 4.06 3.40 27.27
CA ASP A 222 4.07 1.96 27.56
C ASP A 222 2.96 1.19 26.82
N HIS A 223 1.82 1.80 26.51
CA HIS A 223 0.77 1.17 25.69
C HIS A 223 1.28 0.84 24.29
N VAL A 224 2.02 1.77 23.68
CA VAL A 224 2.61 1.61 22.35
C VAL A 224 3.77 0.62 22.42
N PHE A 225 4.65 0.75 23.41
CA PHE A 225 5.75 -0.19 23.63
C PHE A 225 5.26 -1.63 23.76
N ARG A 226 4.27 -1.86 24.62
CA ARG A 226 3.64 -3.17 24.81
C ARG A 226 3.02 -3.68 23.53
N ALA A 227 2.26 -2.85 22.81
CA ALA A 227 1.61 -3.27 21.59
C ALA A 227 2.64 -3.65 20.51
N ILE A 228 3.75 -2.92 20.39
CA ILE A 228 4.85 -3.26 19.48
C ILE A 228 5.52 -4.58 19.89
N ALA A 229 5.78 -4.78 21.19
CA ALA A 229 6.42 -5.99 21.70
C ALA A 229 5.58 -7.26 21.48
N LEU A 230 4.26 -7.14 21.55
CA LEU A 230 3.31 -8.24 21.30
C LEU A 230 2.92 -8.37 19.82
N HIS A 231 3.34 -7.44 18.96
CA HIS A 231 2.93 -7.44 17.56
C HIS A 231 3.63 -8.54 16.77
N ASP A 232 2.85 -9.45 16.21
CA ASP A 232 3.31 -10.58 15.36
C ASP A 232 3.94 -10.15 14.02
N GLY A 233 3.83 -8.88 13.64
CA GLY A 233 4.33 -8.37 12.35
C GLY A 233 3.32 -8.43 11.22
N SER A 234 2.07 -8.82 11.51
CA SER A 234 0.96 -8.71 10.56
C SER A 234 0.73 -7.25 10.13
N ARG A 235 0.16 -7.06 8.95
CA ARG A 235 -0.16 -5.71 8.46
C ARG A 235 -1.38 -5.16 9.18
N GLN A 236 -1.26 -3.92 9.64
CA GLN A 236 -2.34 -3.16 10.25
C GLN A 236 -3.17 -2.45 9.17
N ASN A 237 -4.48 -2.42 9.36
CA ASN A 237 -5.38 -1.59 8.56
C ASN A 237 -6.10 -0.61 9.48
N LEU A 238 -5.98 0.68 9.16
CA LEU A 238 -6.73 1.73 9.79
C LEU A 238 -8.21 1.62 9.41
N PRO A 239 -9.14 1.85 10.35
CA PRO A 239 -10.57 1.80 10.13
C PRO A 239 -11.10 3.02 9.37
N HIS A 240 -10.38 4.16 9.42
CA HIS A 240 -10.79 5.42 8.82
C HIS A 240 -9.58 6.29 8.42
N ASP A 241 -9.84 7.36 7.69
CA ASP A 241 -8.83 8.35 7.27
C ASP A 241 -8.58 9.46 8.31
N GLY A 242 -9.29 9.44 9.45
CA GLY A 242 -9.17 10.45 10.50
C GLY A 242 -9.62 11.85 10.08
N GLY A 243 -10.44 11.98 9.02
CA GLY A 243 -10.82 13.27 8.46
C GLY A 243 -9.67 14.01 7.74
N THR A 244 -8.56 13.31 7.49
CA THR A 244 -7.40 13.89 6.83
C THR A 244 -7.61 14.06 5.33
N GLY A 245 -8.55 13.34 4.71
CA GLY A 245 -8.75 13.36 3.26
C GLY A 245 -7.60 12.71 2.47
N ILE A 246 -6.61 12.12 3.15
CA ILE A 246 -5.59 11.26 2.54
C ILE A 246 -6.20 9.88 2.35
N SER A 247 -5.91 9.21 1.23
CA SER A 247 -6.48 7.89 0.99
C SER A 247 -6.08 6.89 2.08
N ILE A 248 -7.05 6.09 2.56
CA ILE A 248 -6.81 5.06 3.59
C ILE A 248 -5.68 4.11 3.19
N LYS A 249 -5.53 3.81 1.90
CA LYS A 249 -4.43 2.96 1.40
C LYS A 249 -3.06 3.58 1.72
N GLN A 250 -2.87 4.86 1.40
CA GLN A 250 -1.62 5.57 1.70
C GLN A 250 -1.37 5.68 3.21
N LEU A 251 -2.42 5.93 4.00
CA LEU A 251 -2.31 5.96 5.46
C LEU A 251 -1.91 4.59 6.02
N ASN A 252 -2.49 3.49 5.50
CA ASN A 252 -2.08 2.15 5.89
C ASN A 252 -0.62 1.87 5.55
N ASP A 253 -0.15 2.28 4.37
CA ASP A 253 1.24 2.13 3.98
C ASP A 253 2.15 2.88 4.97
N LEU A 254 1.87 4.17 5.24
CA LEU A 254 2.60 4.98 6.23
C LEU A 254 2.59 4.37 7.64
N ASN A 255 1.43 3.89 8.11
CA ASN A 255 1.30 3.27 9.43
C ASN A 255 2.19 2.02 9.56
N ASN A 256 2.15 1.16 8.55
CA ASN A 256 2.91 -0.09 8.55
C ASN A 256 4.41 0.16 8.44
N GLU A 257 4.84 1.18 7.70
CA GLU A 257 6.24 1.63 7.68
C GLU A 257 6.69 2.06 9.09
N GLY A 258 5.87 2.84 9.80
CA GLY A 258 6.16 3.23 11.19
C GLY A 258 6.26 2.03 12.14
N VAL A 259 5.27 1.13 12.10
CA VAL A 259 5.23 -0.10 12.93
C VAL A 259 6.40 -1.04 12.61
N SER A 260 6.81 -1.16 11.34
CA SER A 260 7.95 -1.99 10.95
C SER A 260 9.27 -1.39 11.44
N PHE A 261 9.45 -0.08 11.23
CA PHE A 261 10.68 0.62 11.59
C PHE A 261 10.94 0.61 13.10
N VAL A 262 9.90 0.87 13.89
CA VAL A 262 10.02 1.02 15.34
C VAL A 262 10.38 -0.27 16.06
N LYS A 263 10.19 -1.44 15.43
CA LYS A 263 10.58 -2.73 16.00
C LYS A 263 12.08 -2.87 16.18
N VAL A 264 12.87 -2.29 15.28
CA VAL A 264 14.33 -2.48 15.21
C VAL A 264 15.12 -1.22 15.57
N HIS A 265 14.46 -0.07 15.76
CA HIS A 265 15.10 1.19 16.12
C HIS A 265 14.67 1.70 17.50
N THR A 266 15.54 2.51 18.10
CA THR A 266 15.28 3.25 19.35
C THR A 266 15.22 4.75 19.08
N TRP A 267 14.68 5.55 20.02
CA TRP A 267 14.58 7.00 19.81
C TRP A 267 15.95 7.70 19.93
N GLU A 268 16.87 7.11 20.69
CA GLU A 268 18.24 7.61 20.91
C GLU A 268 19.05 7.67 19.60
N GLU A 269 18.73 6.80 18.64
CA GLU A 269 19.35 6.76 17.30
C GLU A 269 18.77 7.82 16.35
N ILE A 270 17.67 8.47 16.73
CA ILE A 270 16.90 9.34 15.84
C ILE A 270 17.36 10.78 15.99
N THR A 271 17.63 11.42 14.85
CA THR A 271 17.88 12.85 14.78
C THR A 271 16.76 13.54 14.01
N VAL A 272 16.14 14.55 14.62
CA VAL A 272 15.20 15.46 13.95
C VAL A 272 15.91 16.78 13.68
N LYS A 273 16.19 17.06 12.42
CA LYS A 273 16.91 18.27 12.00
C LYS A 273 16.44 18.73 10.64
N LEU A 274 16.62 20.02 10.36
CA LEU A 274 16.36 20.58 9.04
C LEU A 274 17.11 19.79 7.97
N MET A 275 16.41 19.43 6.89
CA MET A 275 17.05 18.80 5.75
C MET A 275 18.03 19.80 5.12
N THR A 276 19.32 19.51 5.28
CA THR A 276 20.42 20.20 4.59
C THR A 276 20.70 19.59 3.22
N ARG A 277 19.86 18.66 2.76
CA ARG A 277 20.06 17.90 1.52
C ARG A 277 20.01 18.79 0.27
N LYS A 278 20.87 18.47 -0.69
CA LYS A 278 20.94 19.09 -2.02
C LYS A 278 19.63 18.85 -2.78
N ALA A 279 19.31 19.70 -3.75
CA ALA A 279 18.28 19.40 -4.75
C ALA A 279 18.87 18.48 -5.82
N LEU A 280 18.11 17.52 -6.34
CA LEU A 280 18.52 16.74 -7.51
C LEU A 280 17.85 17.29 -8.77
N LEU A 281 18.63 17.49 -9.83
CA LEU A 281 18.13 17.75 -11.18
C LEU A 281 18.37 16.51 -12.04
N LEU A 282 17.28 15.86 -12.45
CA LEU A 282 17.30 14.76 -13.41
C LEU A 282 17.04 15.32 -14.81
N LEU A 283 18.08 15.33 -15.63
CA LEU A 283 18.06 15.96 -16.94
C LEU A 283 18.27 14.92 -18.06
N PRO A 284 17.58 15.06 -19.20
CA PRO A 284 17.81 14.17 -20.33
C PRO A 284 19.17 14.44 -20.97
N SER A 285 19.65 13.49 -21.77
CA SER A 285 20.97 13.53 -22.41
C SER A 285 21.26 14.75 -23.30
N GLY A 286 20.25 15.54 -23.68
CA GLY A 286 20.44 16.85 -24.33
C GLY A 286 21.14 17.89 -23.44
N PHE A 287 21.14 17.71 -22.12
CA PHE A 287 21.80 18.61 -21.15
C PHE A 287 23.23 18.17 -20.80
N ARG A 288 23.90 17.39 -21.65
CA ARG A 288 25.29 16.97 -21.43
C ARG A 288 26.26 18.13 -21.24
N SER A 289 25.99 19.27 -21.87
CA SER A 289 26.79 20.49 -21.73
C SER A 289 26.33 21.43 -20.61
N HIS A 290 25.60 20.93 -19.60
CA HIS A 290 25.10 21.75 -18.48
C HIS A 290 26.20 22.54 -17.77
N ASN A 291 27.42 21.98 -17.67
CA ASN A 291 28.56 22.67 -17.04
C ASN A 291 28.95 23.99 -17.73
N ALA A 292 28.52 24.23 -18.97
CA ALA A 292 28.75 25.49 -19.67
C ALA A 292 27.73 26.59 -19.32
N VAL A 293 26.62 26.25 -18.64
CA VAL A 293 25.49 27.14 -18.38
C VAL A 293 25.18 27.25 -16.89
N PHE A 294 25.40 26.17 -16.14
CA PHE A 294 25.17 26.10 -14.70
C PHE A 294 26.49 26.32 -13.96
N GLU A 295 26.51 27.30 -13.07
CA GLU A 295 27.60 27.45 -12.10
C GLU A 295 27.54 26.31 -11.09
N SER A 296 28.68 25.64 -10.86
CA SER A 296 28.77 24.61 -9.81
C SER A 296 28.44 25.24 -8.46
N ASN A 297 27.38 24.75 -7.82
CA ASN A 297 26.98 25.17 -6.49
C ASN A 297 26.68 23.91 -5.66
N ASP A 298 27.05 23.94 -4.38
CA ASP A 298 26.80 22.85 -3.44
C ASP A 298 25.31 22.67 -3.07
N ASP A 299 24.41 23.48 -3.60
CA ASP A 299 22.98 23.38 -3.30
C ASP A 299 22.22 22.33 -4.15
N TYR A 300 22.83 21.81 -5.23
CA TYR A 300 22.21 20.80 -6.09
C TYR A 300 23.19 19.81 -6.71
N ASP A 301 22.67 18.64 -7.07
CA ASP A 301 23.35 17.62 -7.86
C ASP A 301 22.62 17.44 -9.20
N ILE A 302 23.36 17.25 -10.30
CA ILE A 302 22.80 17.01 -11.63
C ILE A 302 23.07 15.56 -12.04
N CYS A 303 22.02 14.86 -12.46
CA CYS A 303 22.10 13.51 -12.99
C CYS A 303 21.54 13.49 -14.42
N ILE A 304 22.34 12.99 -15.37
CA ILE A 304 21.95 12.90 -16.77
C ILE A 304 21.49 11.49 -17.10
N TYR A 305 20.29 11.36 -17.66
CA TYR A 305 19.76 10.09 -18.13
C TYR A 305 19.65 10.03 -19.65
N LYS A 306 19.77 8.83 -20.24
CA LYS A 306 19.61 8.62 -21.68
C LYS A 306 18.18 8.24 -22.03
N GLN A 307 17.58 7.35 -21.24
CA GLN A 307 16.21 6.87 -21.39
C GLN A 307 15.45 6.94 -20.07
N ILE A 308 14.11 6.93 -20.11
CA ILE A 308 13.28 6.96 -18.90
C ILE A 308 13.49 5.73 -18.00
N PRO A 309 13.69 4.50 -18.51
CA PRO A 309 13.99 3.34 -17.68
C PRO A 309 15.27 3.52 -16.85
N ASP A 310 16.28 4.25 -17.36
CA ASP A 310 17.50 4.56 -16.60
C ASP A 310 17.19 5.35 -15.32
N ILE A 311 16.06 6.07 -15.30
CA ILE A 311 15.63 6.81 -14.11
C ILE A 311 15.34 5.85 -12.97
N ALA A 312 14.95 4.60 -13.20
CA ALA A 312 14.75 3.64 -12.11
C ALA A 312 16.04 3.34 -11.33
N ASP A 313 17.17 3.18 -12.04
CA ASP A 313 18.49 3.01 -11.41
C ASP A 313 18.95 4.32 -10.75
N MET A 314 18.73 5.46 -11.41
CA MET A 314 18.96 6.78 -10.80
C MET A 314 18.02 7.06 -9.62
N VAL A 315 16.87 6.39 -9.51
CA VAL A 315 15.98 6.50 -8.37
C VAL A 315 16.53 5.76 -7.17
N LYS A 316 17.26 4.66 -7.40
CA LYS A 316 18.05 4.06 -6.31
C LYS A 316 19.08 5.07 -5.80
N THR A 317 19.78 5.74 -6.72
CA THR A 317 20.68 6.84 -6.37
C THR A 317 19.96 8.02 -5.70
N LEU A 318 18.75 8.40 -6.13
CA LEU A 318 17.90 9.40 -5.46
C LEU A 318 17.53 8.98 -4.03
N VAL A 319 17.20 7.70 -3.84
CA VAL A 319 16.83 7.16 -2.53
C VAL A 319 18.03 7.17 -1.59
N ASP A 320 19.23 6.90 -2.12
CA ASP A 320 20.49 6.92 -1.37
C ASP A 320 21.01 8.35 -1.12
N LEU A 321 20.84 9.27 -2.09
CA LEU A 321 21.18 10.70 -1.97
C LEU A 321 20.17 11.48 -1.12
N ASP A 322 18.95 10.96 -1.01
CA ASP A 322 17.86 11.46 -0.17
C ASP A 322 17.61 12.97 -0.33
N PRO A 323 17.42 13.49 -1.57
CA PRO A 323 17.46 14.93 -1.84
C PRO A 323 16.25 15.66 -1.26
N ARG A 324 16.43 16.96 -1.01
CA ARG A 324 15.34 17.84 -0.53
C ARG A 324 14.27 18.06 -1.58
N ALA A 325 14.67 18.22 -2.82
CA ALA A 325 13.80 18.43 -3.96
C ALA A 325 14.35 17.66 -5.15
N ALA A 326 13.47 17.19 -6.03
CA ALA A 326 13.86 16.56 -7.28
C ALA A 326 13.15 17.26 -8.43
N VAL A 327 13.90 17.79 -9.38
CA VAL A 327 13.37 18.34 -10.63
C VAL A 327 13.62 17.30 -11.71
N VAL A 328 12.55 16.71 -12.24
CA VAL A 328 12.60 15.74 -13.32
C VAL A 328 12.20 16.43 -14.61
N VAL A 329 13.18 16.73 -15.44
CA VAL A 329 12.93 17.23 -16.80
C VAL A 329 12.75 16.02 -17.68
N THR A 330 11.57 15.83 -18.27
CA THR A 330 11.28 14.70 -19.17
C THR A 330 11.95 14.92 -20.53
N PRO A 331 12.30 13.85 -21.28
CA PRO A 331 12.99 14.02 -22.54
C PRO A 331 12.04 14.61 -23.59
N THR A 332 12.56 15.47 -24.45
CA THR A 332 11.84 15.96 -25.63
C THR A 332 12.06 14.98 -26.77
N THR A 333 11.19 13.97 -26.89
CA THR A 333 11.24 13.00 -27.99
C THR A 333 10.07 13.22 -28.95
N ASN A 334 10.33 13.09 -30.26
CA ASN A 334 9.26 13.08 -31.27
C ASN A 334 8.51 11.75 -31.32
N THR A 335 9.08 10.70 -30.71
CA THR A 335 8.47 9.38 -30.58
C THR A 335 7.69 9.29 -29.27
N PRO A 336 6.48 8.71 -29.28
CA PRO A 336 5.72 8.45 -28.06
C PRO A 336 6.47 7.44 -27.19
N ILE A 337 6.49 7.70 -25.89
CA ILE A 337 7.15 6.85 -24.90
C ILE A 337 6.11 5.84 -24.39
N PRO A 338 6.45 4.54 -24.30
CA PRO A 338 5.54 3.51 -23.81
C PRO A 338 4.97 3.83 -22.43
N LYS A 339 3.66 3.58 -22.24
CA LYS A 339 2.94 3.76 -20.97
C LYS A 339 3.62 3.06 -19.79
N GLN A 340 4.20 1.89 -20.02
CA GLN A 340 4.91 1.14 -18.99
C GLN A 340 6.10 1.91 -18.41
N GLU A 341 6.84 2.65 -19.23
CA GLU A 341 7.98 3.47 -18.79
C GLU A 341 7.52 4.67 -17.96
N TRP A 342 6.43 5.33 -18.37
CA TRP A 342 5.79 6.38 -17.57
C TRP A 342 5.27 5.87 -16.23
N MET A 343 4.70 4.65 -16.20
CA MET A 343 4.23 4.02 -14.97
C MET A 343 5.39 3.68 -14.02
N GLN A 344 6.53 3.23 -14.56
CA GLN A 344 7.73 2.99 -13.78
C GLN A 344 8.29 4.29 -13.20
N LEU A 345 8.42 5.34 -14.02
CA LEU A 345 8.88 6.65 -13.58
C LEU A 345 7.99 7.25 -12.49
N SER A 346 6.67 7.25 -12.70
CA SER A 346 5.71 7.79 -11.73
C SER A 346 5.73 7.03 -10.40
N THR A 347 5.86 5.70 -10.44
CA THR A 347 6.01 4.87 -9.23
C THR A 347 7.28 5.23 -8.46
N SER A 348 8.39 5.41 -9.19
CA SER A 348 9.68 5.80 -8.61
C SER A 348 9.65 7.20 -8.00
N ILE A 349 9.07 8.18 -8.71
CA ILE A 349 8.85 9.54 -8.20
C ILE A 349 7.97 9.53 -6.95
N ALA A 350 6.90 8.73 -6.95
CA ALA A 350 6.00 8.63 -5.80
C ALA A 350 6.73 8.12 -4.55
N LYS A 351 7.63 7.12 -4.69
CA LYS A 351 8.45 6.62 -3.57
C LYS A 351 9.35 7.70 -2.98
N VAL A 352 9.99 8.49 -3.83
CA VAL A 352 10.88 9.59 -3.41
C VAL A 352 10.07 10.72 -2.77
N ALA A 353 8.92 11.09 -3.35
CA ALA A 353 8.02 12.08 -2.77
C ALA A 353 7.50 11.68 -1.38
N LEU A 354 7.20 10.39 -1.17
CA LEU A 354 6.76 9.86 0.13
C LEU A 354 7.83 9.97 1.23
N ARG A 355 9.12 10.07 0.88
CA ARG A 355 10.20 10.35 1.83
C ARG A 355 10.34 11.83 2.20
N GLY A 356 9.57 12.71 1.57
CA GLY A 356 9.57 14.15 1.84
C GLY A 356 10.28 15.00 0.80
N THR A 357 10.81 14.39 -0.26
CA THR A 357 11.37 15.13 -1.38
C THR A 357 10.28 15.88 -2.13
N LYS A 358 10.45 17.20 -2.31
CA LYS A 358 9.55 18.00 -3.17
C LYS A 358 9.86 17.68 -4.63
N VAL A 359 8.96 16.97 -5.33
CA VAL A 359 9.18 16.60 -6.73
C VAL A 359 8.46 17.56 -7.67
N VAL A 360 9.18 18.07 -8.66
CA VAL A 360 8.65 18.84 -9.79
C VAL A 360 8.94 18.07 -11.05
N VAL A 361 7.90 17.75 -11.81
CA VAL A 361 8.05 17.10 -13.13
C VAL A 361 7.80 18.15 -14.20
N ALA A 362 8.85 18.50 -14.93
CA ALA A 362 8.76 19.38 -16.09
C ALA A 362 8.56 18.51 -17.34
N GLY A 363 7.30 18.42 -17.78
CA GLY A 363 6.88 17.73 -19.00
C GLY A 363 7.33 18.44 -20.28
N PRO A 364 7.30 17.76 -21.46
CA PRO A 364 7.62 18.40 -22.72
C PRO A 364 6.60 19.49 -23.04
N ARG A 365 7.02 20.53 -23.77
CA ARG A 365 6.13 21.60 -24.24
C ARG A 365 4.97 21.02 -25.08
N GLY A 366 3.74 21.20 -24.59
CA GLY A 366 2.50 21.11 -25.37
C GLY A 366 1.51 20.06 -24.87
N GLU A 367 0.30 20.50 -24.51
CA GLU A 367 -0.84 19.65 -24.10
C GLU A 367 -1.11 18.50 -25.08
N LYS A 368 -0.90 18.73 -26.39
CA LYS A 368 -1.12 17.72 -27.45
C LYS A 368 -0.29 16.45 -27.29
N ALA A 369 0.99 16.56 -26.92
CA ALA A 369 1.85 15.39 -26.71
C ALA A 369 1.52 14.67 -25.39
N TRP A 370 1.04 15.41 -24.40
CA TRP A 370 0.56 14.87 -23.13
C TRP A 370 -0.76 14.11 -23.28
N GLU A 371 -1.70 14.63 -24.08
CA GLU A 371 -3.01 14.02 -24.34
C GLU A 371 -2.93 12.77 -25.23
N GLN A 372 -2.05 12.77 -26.23
CA GLN A 372 -1.82 11.58 -27.08
C GLN A 372 -1.28 10.38 -26.31
N ASN A 373 -0.46 10.60 -25.28
CA ASN A 373 0.11 9.50 -24.48
C ASN A 373 -0.82 9.03 -23.35
N ARG A 374 -1.90 9.78 -23.05
CA ARG A 374 -2.86 9.44 -21.97
C ARG A 374 -4.07 8.65 -22.45
N ILE A 375 -4.39 8.73 -23.74
CA ILE A 375 -5.60 8.16 -24.33
C ILE A 375 -5.18 7.08 -25.32
N GLU A 376 -5.33 5.81 -24.93
CA GLU A 376 -5.34 4.71 -25.90
C GLU A 376 -6.65 4.78 -26.70
N LYS A 377 -6.54 4.60 -28.02
CA LYS A 377 -7.59 3.95 -28.81
C LYS A 377 -7.46 2.45 -28.68
#